data_AF-A0A537DI04-F1
#
_entry.id   AF-A0A537DI04-F1
#
_cell.length_a   1.000
_cell.length_b   1.000
_cell.length_c   1.000
_cell.angle_alpha   90.00
_cell.angle_beta   90.00
_cell.angle_gamma   90.00
#
_symmetry.space_group_name_H-M   'P 1'
#
loop_
_entity.id
_entity.type
_entity.pdbx_description
1 polymer ?
#
loop_
_entity_poly.entity_id
_entity_poly.type
_entity_poly.pdbx_seq_one_letter_code
_entity_poly.pdbx_strand_id
1 'polypeptide(L)'
;PAAVLGLNATVHTNKRKIAADDFFKGMYETALGADEIITAVSFPVPKKAAYVKFPQPASRFALVGVFVAQTAGGVRVAVTGAASHVHRAKAIEDALAKNLTVDAAKAVKVAADRLNNDLHGSAEYRAHLVSVLAGRAVAA
;
A
#
# COMPACT_ATOMS: atom_id res chain seq x y z
N PRO A 1 6.93 -0.32 4.56
CA PRO A 1 6.15 0.71 3.82
C PRO A 1 4.63 0.45 3.80
N ALA A 2 4.18 -0.74 3.36
CA ALA A 2 2.74 -1.02 3.19
C ALA A 2 1.92 -0.83 4.47
N ALA A 3 2.32 -1.46 5.59
CA ALA A 3 1.64 -1.29 6.87
C ALA A 3 1.69 0.16 7.40
N VAL A 4 2.80 0.88 7.18
CA VAL A 4 2.96 2.29 7.57
C VAL A 4 1.89 3.15 6.89
N LEU A 5 1.76 3.04 5.56
CA LEU A 5 0.77 3.82 4.80
C LEU A 5 -0.67 3.30 4.99
N GLY A 6 -0.84 1.98 4.98
CA GLY A 6 -2.12 1.30 5.07
C GLY A 6 -2.80 1.43 6.43
N LEU A 7 -2.04 1.59 7.51
CA LEU A 7 -2.59 1.85 8.85
C LEU A 7 -2.62 3.33 9.21
N ASN A 8 -2.18 4.22 8.31
CA ASN A 8 -1.98 5.64 8.61
C ASN A 8 -1.09 5.87 9.83
N ALA A 9 0.06 5.20 9.85
CA ALA A 9 1.00 5.27 10.96
C ALA A 9 1.60 6.68 11.09
N THR A 10 2.19 6.95 12.25
CA THR A 10 3.04 8.12 12.49
C THR A 10 4.49 7.66 12.60
N VAL A 11 5.35 8.21 11.75
CA VAL A 11 6.80 8.00 11.82
C VAL A 11 7.38 9.03 12.77
N HIS A 12 8.04 8.57 13.84
CA HIS A 12 8.72 9.44 14.80
C HIS A 12 10.20 9.48 14.47
N THR A 13 10.75 10.68 14.46
CA THR A 13 12.18 10.91 14.31
C THR A 13 12.75 11.53 15.58
N ASN A 14 14.07 11.70 15.61
CA ASN A 14 14.75 12.50 16.64
C ASN A 14 14.33 13.99 16.65
N LYS A 15 13.63 14.50 15.63
CA LYS A 15 13.26 15.93 15.53
C LYS A 15 11.77 16.21 15.51
N ARG A 16 10.99 15.34 14.87
CA ARG A 16 9.55 15.55 14.62
C ARG A 16 8.80 14.26 14.36
N LYS A 17 7.48 14.39 14.22
CA LYS A 17 6.57 13.33 13.81
C LYS A 17 6.07 13.61 12.39
N ILE A 18 5.99 12.57 11.56
CA ILE A 18 5.60 12.66 10.15
C ILE A 18 4.43 11.69 9.93
N ALA A 19 3.34 12.16 9.34
CA ALA A 19 2.22 11.30 8.95
C ALA A 19 2.64 10.37 7.81
N ALA A 20 2.14 9.14 7.79
CA ALA A 20 2.49 8.17 6.75
C ALA A 20 2.14 8.65 5.32
N ASP A 21 1.06 9.43 5.18
CA ASP A 21 0.64 10.01 3.89
C ASP A 21 1.67 11.03 3.34
N ASP A 22 2.52 11.60 4.21
CA ASP A 22 3.55 12.59 3.84
C ASP A 22 4.95 11.99 3.78
N PHE A 23 5.14 10.74 4.24
CA PHE A 23 6.47 10.18 4.49
C PHE A 23 7.18 9.67 3.22
N PHE A 24 6.45 9.07 2.29
CA PHE A 24 7.02 8.48 1.07
C PHE A 24 6.91 9.45 -0.10
N LYS A 25 8.04 9.82 -0.72
CA LYS A 25 8.09 10.88 -1.76
C LYS A 25 8.43 10.35 -3.14
N GLY A 26 9.18 9.25 -3.21
CA GLY A 26 9.70 8.74 -4.48
C GLY A 26 10.47 7.43 -4.33
N MET A 27 11.07 6.99 -5.43
CA MET A 27 11.98 5.85 -5.44
C MET A 27 13.23 6.20 -4.61
N TYR A 28 13.47 5.44 -3.54
CA TYR A 28 14.52 5.73 -2.56
C TYR A 28 14.42 7.09 -1.86
N GLU A 29 13.25 7.73 -1.88
CA GLU A 29 13.06 9.08 -1.33
C GLU A 29 11.95 9.12 -0.28
N THR A 30 12.25 9.76 0.86
CA THR A 30 11.31 9.97 1.97
C THR A 30 11.35 11.43 2.42
N ALA A 31 10.48 11.81 3.34
CA ALA A 31 10.46 13.16 3.92
C ALA A 31 11.57 13.44 4.94
N LEU A 32 12.50 12.49 5.18
CA LEU A 32 13.59 12.65 6.15
C LEU A 32 14.60 13.72 5.70
N GLY A 33 15.02 14.55 6.66
CA GLY A 33 16.21 15.39 6.51
C GLY A 33 17.52 14.58 6.63
N ALA A 34 18.64 15.16 6.19
CA ALA A 34 19.95 14.49 6.19
C ALA A 34 20.44 14.07 7.59
N ASP A 35 19.97 14.74 8.64
CA ASP A 35 20.31 14.49 10.04
C ASP A 35 19.09 14.03 10.88
N GLU A 36 18.07 13.49 10.20
CA GLU A 36 16.93 12.83 10.84
C GLU A 36 17.09 11.32 10.88
N ILE A 37 16.80 10.74 12.03
CA ILE A 37 16.79 9.29 12.24
C ILE A 37 15.41 8.89 12.73
N ILE A 38 14.81 7.86 12.13
CA ILE A 38 13.57 7.25 12.62
C ILE A 38 13.87 6.58 13.96
N THR A 39 13.19 7.04 15.01
CA THR A 39 13.34 6.52 16.38
C THR A 39 12.21 5.56 16.75
N ALA A 40 11.03 5.74 16.17
CA ALA A 40 9.88 4.87 16.40
C ALA A 40 8.85 4.99 15.27
N VAL A 41 7.90 4.05 15.23
CA VAL A 41 6.69 4.15 14.40
C VAL A 41 5.49 3.77 15.25
N SER A 42 4.48 4.63 15.30
CA SER A 42 3.21 4.34 15.99
C SER A 42 2.13 3.98 14.98
N PHE A 43 1.42 2.90 15.26
CA PHE A 43 0.34 2.40 14.41
C PHE A 43 -1.00 2.54 15.14
N PRO A 44 -2.01 3.15 14.52
CA PRO A 44 -3.39 2.96 14.95
C PRO A 44 -3.75 1.48 14.94
N VAL A 45 -4.47 1.01 15.97
CA VAL A 45 -4.93 -0.38 16.04
C VAL A 45 -6.09 -0.59 15.06
N PRO A 46 -5.94 -1.44 14.02
CA PRO A 46 -7.03 -1.73 13.10
C PRO A 46 -8.03 -2.70 13.73
N LYS A 47 -9.28 -2.70 13.23
CA LYS A 47 -10.25 -3.76 13.52
C LYS A 47 -9.85 -5.07 12.85
N LYS A 48 -9.40 -4.97 11.60
CA LYS A 48 -8.92 -6.08 10.78
C LYS A 48 -7.89 -5.55 9.79
N ALA A 49 -6.84 -6.31 9.51
CA ALA A 49 -5.90 -5.99 8.45
C ALA A 49 -5.27 -7.27 7.89
N ALA A 50 -4.92 -7.23 6.60
CA ALA A 50 -4.21 -8.31 5.94
C ALA A 50 -3.24 -7.76 4.89
N TYR A 51 -2.14 -8.47 4.68
CA TYR A 51 -1.19 -8.20 3.61
C TYR A 51 -1.07 -9.42 2.70
N VAL A 52 -1.31 -9.24 1.41
CA VAL A 52 -1.13 -10.28 0.40
C VAL A 52 -0.10 -9.81 -0.62
N LYS A 53 0.83 -10.69 -0.95
CA LYS A 53 1.95 -10.41 -1.83
C LYS A 53 2.03 -11.44 -2.93
N PHE A 54 2.19 -10.97 -4.17
CA PHE A 54 2.67 -11.77 -5.28
C PHE A 54 4.18 -11.57 -5.40
N PRO A 55 5.01 -12.54 -4.99
CA PRO A 55 6.46 -12.38 -4.95
C PRO A 55 7.08 -12.55 -6.34
N GLN A 56 8.10 -11.76 -6.65
CA GLN A 56 9.01 -12.04 -7.75
C GLN A 56 9.75 -13.37 -7.46
N PRO A 57 9.84 -14.34 -8.40
CA PRO A 57 10.32 -15.69 -8.10
C PRO A 57 11.74 -15.78 -7.54
N ALA A 58 12.67 -14.97 -8.08
CA ALA A 58 14.08 -14.97 -7.73
C ALA A 58 14.39 -14.14 -6.48
N SER A 59 14.02 -12.86 -6.46
CA SER A 59 14.33 -11.94 -5.36
C SER A 59 13.40 -12.06 -4.17
N ARG A 60 12.23 -12.67 -4.38
CA ARG A 60 11.12 -12.71 -3.42
C ARG A 60 10.59 -11.34 -3.02
N PHE A 61 11.02 -10.22 -3.62
CA PHE A 61 10.38 -8.92 -3.40
C PHE A 61 8.95 -8.92 -3.93
N ALA A 62 8.12 -8.00 -3.47
CA ALA A 62 6.75 -7.91 -3.96
C ALA A 62 6.81 -7.39 -5.39
N LEU A 63 6.40 -8.21 -6.36
CA LEU A 63 6.10 -7.70 -7.69
C LEU A 63 4.87 -6.77 -7.57
N VAL A 64 3.86 -7.25 -6.85
CA VAL A 64 2.76 -6.45 -6.29
C VAL A 64 2.47 -6.96 -4.88
N GLY A 65 2.34 -6.05 -3.93
CA GLY A 65 1.84 -6.31 -2.58
C GLY A 65 0.69 -5.37 -2.26
N VAL A 66 -0.34 -5.88 -1.58
CA VAL A 66 -1.50 -5.09 -1.18
C VAL A 66 -1.79 -5.31 0.29
N PHE A 67 -1.82 -4.21 1.04
CA PHE A 67 -2.22 -4.17 2.44
C PHE A 67 -3.60 -3.54 2.54
N VAL A 68 -4.57 -4.28 3.07
CA VAL A 68 -5.93 -3.77 3.34
C VAL A 68 -6.11 -3.69 4.84
N ALA A 69 -6.60 -2.56 5.33
CA ALA A 69 -6.89 -2.35 6.74
C ALA A 69 -8.25 -1.71 6.93
N GLN A 70 -9.04 -2.23 7.87
CA GLN A 70 -10.20 -1.56 8.41
C GLN A 70 -9.78 -0.83 9.69
N THR A 71 -9.72 0.49 9.63
CA THR A 71 -9.34 1.35 10.76
C THR A 71 -10.57 2.06 11.33
N ALA A 72 -10.41 2.79 12.43
CA ALA A 72 -11.46 3.68 12.94
C ALA A 72 -11.85 4.78 11.91
N GLY A 73 -10.90 5.20 11.06
CA GLY A 73 -11.11 6.20 10.00
C GLY A 73 -11.56 5.62 8.66
N GLY A 74 -11.98 4.34 8.62
CA GLY A 74 -12.42 3.66 7.40
C GLY A 74 -11.38 2.68 6.84
N VAL A 75 -11.68 2.20 5.63
CA VAL A 75 -10.84 1.22 4.92
C VAL A 75 -9.67 1.95 4.24
N ARG A 76 -8.47 1.39 4.37
CA ARG A 76 -7.26 1.87 3.71
C ARG A 76 -6.59 0.75 2.94
N VAL A 77 -6.10 1.06 1.74
CA VAL A 77 -5.48 0.10 0.83
C VAL A 77 -4.15 0.65 0.34
N ALA A 78 -3.05 0.06 0.80
CA ALA A 78 -1.70 0.45 0.39
C ALA A 78 -1.10 -0.60 -0.56
N VAL A 79 -0.53 -0.13 -1.67
CA VAL A 79 0.07 -0.96 -2.73
C VAL A 79 1.58 -0.77 -2.74
N THR A 80 2.33 -1.87 -2.81
CA THR A 80 3.80 -1.90 -2.93
C THR A 80 4.24 -2.67 -4.18
N GLY A 81 5.43 -2.35 -4.69
CA GLY A 81 6.04 -3.03 -5.85
C GLY A 81 5.45 -2.65 -7.21
N ALA A 82 4.20 -2.21 -7.27
CA ALA A 82 3.51 -1.88 -8.52
C ALA A 82 3.99 -0.57 -9.17
N ALA A 83 4.43 0.41 -8.37
CA ALA A 83 4.88 1.73 -8.81
C ALA A 83 6.26 2.07 -8.21
N SER A 84 6.78 3.27 -8.46
CA SER A 84 8.07 3.75 -7.94
C SER A 84 8.18 3.74 -6.41
N HIS A 85 7.06 3.89 -5.71
CA HIS A 85 6.98 3.77 -4.26
C HIS A 85 5.59 3.29 -3.79
N VAL A 86 5.45 3.09 -2.48
CA VAL A 86 4.18 2.71 -1.86
C VAL A 86 3.13 3.82 -2.05
N HIS A 87 1.91 3.46 -2.42
CA HIS A 87 0.84 4.44 -2.62
C HIS A 87 -0.51 3.88 -2.16
N ARG A 88 -1.48 4.77 -1.97
CA ARG A 88 -2.87 4.40 -1.66
C ARG A 88 -3.66 4.12 -2.92
N ALA A 89 -4.40 3.02 -2.94
CA ALA A 89 -5.36 2.69 -3.99
C ALA A 89 -6.74 3.25 -3.63
N LYS A 90 -6.92 4.57 -3.73
CA LYS A 90 -8.15 5.28 -3.31
C LYS A 90 -9.43 4.72 -3.92
N ALA A 91 -9.42 4.38 -5.22
CA ALA A 91 -10.59 3.80 -5.87
C ALA A 91 -11.02 2.45 -5.24
N ILE A 92 -10.07 1.66 -4.72
CA ILE A 92 -10.37 0.42 -3.99
C ILE A 92 -10.85 0.74 -2.57
N GLU A 93 -10.26 1.73 -1.90
CA GLU A 93 -10.74 2.22 -0.61
C GLU A 93 -12.21 2.67 -0.70
N ASP A 94 -12.57 3.45 -1.72
CA ASP A 94 -13.93 3.94 -1.95
C ASP A 94 -14.93 2.80 -2.22
N ALA A 95 -14.53 1.77 -2.98
CA ALA A 95 -15.35 0.59 -3.22
C ALA A 95 -15.58 -0.21 -1.93
N LEU A 96 -14.51 -0.45 -1.16
CA LEU A 96 -14.55 -1.22 0.07
C LEU A 96 -15.24 -0.48 1.23
N ALA A 97 -15.22 0.86 1.22
CA ALA A 97 -15.96 1.67 2.17
C ALA A 97 -17.48 1.51 2.00
N LYS A 98 -17.96 1.28 0.77
CA LYS A 98 -19.37 0.99 0.49
C LYS A 98 -19.73 -0.46 0.80
N ASN A 99 -18.83 -1.39 0.45
CA ASN A 99 -19.06 -2.81 0.66
C ASN A 99 -17.73 -3.56 0.83
N LEU A 100 -17.41 -3.99 2.05
CA LEU A 100 -16.16 -4.67 2.38
C LEU A 100 -16.18 -6.15 1.94
N THR A 101 -16.20 -6.39 0.63
CA THR A 101 -16.25 -7.73 0.03
C THR A 101 -15.15 -7.93 -1.01
N VAL A 102 -14.86 -9.20 -1.30
CA VAL A 102 -13.89 -9.60 -2.33
C VAL A 102 -14.27 -9.03 -3.69
N ASP A 103 -15.56 -9.09 -4.03
CA ASP A 103 -16.05 -8.65 -5.34
C ASP A 103 -15.99 -7.13 -5.51
N ALA A 104 -16.29 -6.37 -4.45
CA ALA A 104 -16.12 -4.92 -4.46
C ALA A 104 -14.66 -4.51 -4.74
N ALA A 105 -13.68 -5.22 -4.17
CA ALA A 105 -12.27 -4.97 -4.44
C ALA A 105 -11.89 -5.31 -5.90
N LYS A 106 -12.32 -6.49 -6.38
CA LYS A 106 -11.96 -7.01 -7.71
C LYS A 106 -12.62 -6.24 -8.85
N ALA A 107 -13.78 -5.64 -8.62
CA ALA A 107 -14.51 -4.87 -9.62
C ALA A 107 -13.80 -3.55 -10.00
N VAL A 108 -12.87 -3.06 -9.16
CA VAL A 108 -12.15 -1.81 -9.44
C VAL A 108 -11.10 -2.04 -10.52
N LYS A 109 -11.17 -1.23 -11.58
CA LYS A 109 -10.12 -1.14 -12.61
C LYS A 109 -9.06 -0.13 -12.16
N VAL A 110 -7.85 -0.62 -11.92
CA VAL A 110 -6.69 0.23 -11.59
C VAL A 110 -6.07 0.73 -12.89
N ALA A 111 -5.73 2.02 -12.94
CA ALA A 111 -5.05 2.62 -14.09
C ALA A 111 -3.56 2.20 -14.11
N ALA A 112 -3.04 1.92 -15.30
CA ALA A 112 -1.66 1.45 -15.49
C ALA A 112 -0.65 2.59 -15.70
N ASP A 113 -1.12 3.82 -15.94
CA ASP A 113 -0.35 5.02 -16.33
C ASP A 113 0.85 5.34 -15.42
N ARG A 114 0.75 5.00 -14.13
CA ARG A 114 1.78 5.28 -13.12
C ARG A 114 2.47 4.04 -12.56
N LEU A 115 2.24 2.88 -13.17
CA LEU A 115 2.83 1.61 -12.74
C LEU A 115 4.10 1.30 -13.52
N ASN A 116 4.99 0.53 -12.89
CA ASN A 116 6.25 0.14 -13.49
C ASN A 116 6.01 -0.83 -14.65
N ASN A 117 6.83 -0.72 -15.71
CA ASN A 117 6.89 -1.65 -16.81
C ASN A 117 8.33 -2.13 -16.98
N ASP A 118 8.57 -3.43 -16.75
CA ASP A 118 9.90 -4.04 -16.80
C ASP A 118 9.80 -5.52 -17.21
N LEU A 119 10.95 -6.22 -17.26
CA LEU A 119 10.98 -7.64 -17.66
C LEU A 119 10.18 -8.58 -16.72
N HIS A 120 9.85 -8.13 -15.51
CA HIS A 120 9.14 -8.94 -14.53
C HIS A 120 7.62 -8.78 -14.61
N GLY A 121 7.12 -7.77 -15.34
CA GLY A 121 5.70 -7.61 -15.59
C GLY A 121 5.35 -6.24 -16.14
N SER A 122 4.36 -6.22 -17.02
CA SER A 122 3.83 -4.98 -17.59
C SER A 122 3.06 -4.16 -16.56
N ALA A 123 2.86 -2.88 -16.87
CA ALA A 123 2.04 -1.98 -16.06
C ALA A 123 0.59 -2.48 -15.95
N GLU A 124 0.01 -3.03 -17.02
CA GLU A 124 -1.33 -3.60 -17.05
C GLU A 124 -1.43 -4.86 -16.20
N TYR A 125 -0.41 -5.71 -16.24
CA TYR A 125 -0.36 -6.90 -15.39
C TYR A 125 -0.31 -6.52 -13.90
N ARG A 126 0.49 -5.51 -13.55
CA ARG A 126 0.54 -4.98 -12.18
C ARG A 126 -0.79 -4.37 -11.77
N ALA A 127 -1.42 -3.58 -12.64
CA ALA A 127 -2.74 -2.99 -12.39
C ALA A 127 -3.79 -4.08 -12.11
N HIS A 128 -3.80 -5.14 -12.93
CA HIS A 128 -4.67 -6.29 -12.72
C HIS A 128 -4.43 -6.97 -11.38
N LEU A 129 -3.16 -7.22 -11.02
CA LEU A 129 -2.81 -7.86 -9.76
C LEU A 129 -3.26 -7.04 -8.54
N VAL A 130 -3.23 -5.71 -8.58
CA VAL A 130 -3.64 -4.87 -7.44
C VAL A 130 -5.07 -5.21 -6.98
N SER A 131 -6.05 -5.24 -7.88
CA SER A 131 -7.45 -5.53 -7.50
C SER A 131 -7.64 -6.98 -7.07
N VAL A 132 -6.94 -7.93 -7.71
CA VAL A 132 -6.97 -9.36 -7.33
C VAL A 132 -6.41 -9.57 -5.92
N LEU A 133 -5.27 -8.98 -5.62
CA LEU A 133 -4.62 -9.11 -4.30
C LEU A 133 -5.40 -8.35 -3.22
N ALA A 134 -6.02 -7.21 -3.54
CA ALA A 134 -6.94 -6.53 -2.63
C ALA A 134 -8.11 -7.45 -2.24
N GLY A 135 -8.74 -8.12 -3.21
CA GLY A 135 -9.80 -9.10 -2.92
C GLY A 135 -9.32 -10.27 -2.05
N ARG A 136 -8.10 -10.78 -2.29
CA ARG A 136 -7.51 -11.81 -1.43
C ARG A 136 -7.25 -11.32 -0.01
N ALA A 137 -6.79 -10.08 0.15
CA ALA A 137 -6.57 -9.48 1.46
C ALA A 137 -7.88 -9.26 2.23
N VAL A 138 -8.98 -8.94 1.55
CA VAL A 138 -10.31 -8.84 2.17
C VAL A 138 -10.80 -10.19 2.70
N ALA A 139 -10.52 -11.28 1.97
CA ALA A 139 -10.91 -12.65 2.34
C ALA A 139 -10.09 -13.26 3.49
N ALA A 140 -8.86 -12.78 3.70
CA ALA A 140 -7.93 -13.29 4.71
C ALA A 140 -8.32 -12.92 6.15
#